data_AF-A0A0C3IE98-F1
#
_entry.id   AF-A0A0C3IE98-F1
#
_cell.length_a   1.000
_cell.length_b   1.000
_cell.length_c   1.000
_cell.angle_alpha   90.00
_cell.angle_beta   90.00
_cell.angle_gamma   90.00
#
_symmetry.space_group_name_H-M   'P 1'
#
loop_
_entity.id
_entity.type
_entity.pdbx_description
1 polymer ?
#
loop_
_entity_poly.entity_id
_entity_poly.type
_entity_poly.pdbx_seq_one_letter_code
_entity_poly.pdbx_strand_id
1 'polypeptide(L)'
;MRFYLCVLFYTCCLTTSFSVLSSESWWQEILSPLSYSQLKSNIENKGVWYRCEVALSDADRHSEAFCLDDFSYYQQHLYGEAVLGEQNAQFSFLIEYHRQHWNDLVLNLRKDGFVLRKLTIAGEQLDVVEALKSQSSEAVDREVIMLMNRYPQDAFRILEWTPANEFMSSSPRLHVSLHSDGDMIQLNVIRF
;
A
#
# COMPACT_ATOMS: atom_id res chain seq x y z
N MET A 1 64.91 13.76 17.47
CA MET A 1 63.59 14.44 17.32
C MET A 1 63.38 14.79 15.86
N ARG A 2 62.41 14.16 15.20
CA ARG A 2 61.35 14.81 14.39
C ARG A 2 60.51 13.72 13.73
N PHE A 3 59.38 13.45 14.36
CA PHE A 3 58.24 12.70 13.86
C PHE A 3 57.67 13.41 12.63
N TYR A 4 57.35 12.67 11.57
CA TYR A 4 56.39 13.11 10.57
C TYR A 4 55.16 12.19 10.65
N LEU A 5 54.10 12.79 11.18
CA LEU A 5 52.77 12.23 11.35
C LEU A 5 52.06 12.31 9.98
N CYS A 6 51.80 11.17 9.32
CA CYS A 6 50.87 11.11 8.20
C CYS A 6 49.44 10.98 8.75
N VAL A 7 48.75 12.11 8.88
CA VAL A 7 47.31 12.14 9.16
C VAL A 7 46.57 12.12 7.83
N LEU A 8 46.12 10.94 7.41
CA LEU A 8 45.15 10.80 6.33
C LEU A 8 43.75 11.05 6.92
N PHE A 9 43.20 12.23 6.64
CA PHE A 9 41.80 12.53 6.85
C PHE A 9 40.96 11.73 5.85
N TYR A 10 40.39 10.60 6.30
CA TYR A 10 39.29 9.93 5.61
C TYR A 10 37.98 10.60 6.02
N THR A 11 37.57 11.61 5.25
CA THR A 11 36.18 12.11 5.27
C THR A 11 35.29 11.06 4.61
N CYS A 12 34.75 10.15 5.41
CA CYS A 12 33.70 9.25 4.99
C CYS A 12 32.39 10.05 4.89
N CYS A 13 32.07 10.54 3.68
CA CYS A 13 30.74 11.04 3.37
C CYS A 13 29.76 9.86 3.44
N LEU A 14 29.13 9.67 4.60
CA LEU A 14 27.91 8.88 4.74
C LEU A 14 26.79 9.65 4.03
N THR A 15 26.71 9.53 2.71
CA THR A 15 25.47 9.83 1.99
C THR A 15 24.49 8.74 2.38
N THR A 16 23.70 8.99 3.42
CA THR A 16 22.45 8.25 3.64
C THR A 16 21.61 8.46 2.40
N SER A 17 21.64 7.49 1.50
CA SER A 17 20.78 7.45 0.34
C SER A 17 19.39 7.20 0.90
N PHE A 18 18.64 8.28 1.15
CA PHE A 18 17.21 8.16 1.41
C PHE A 18 16.65 7.45 0.18
N SER A 19 16.15 6.23 0.40
CA SER A 19 15.51 5.45 -0.64
C SER A 19 14.45 6.33 -1.29
N VAL A 20 14.51 6.45 -2.61
CA VAL A 20 13.54 7.16 -3.46
C VAL A 20 12.15 6.81 -2.95
N LEU A 21 11.49 7.74 -2.24
CA LEU A 21 10.04 7.68 -2.01
C LEU A 21 9.40 7.53 -3.38
N SER A 22 8.41 6.63 -3.51
CA SER A 22 7.59 6.49 -4.72
C SER A 22 7.13 7.89 -5.16
N SER A 23 7.86 8.50 -6.10
CA SER A 23 7.65 9.88 -6.54
C SER A 23 6.64 9.96 -7.68
N GLU A 24 5.96 8.86 -7.96
CA GLU A 24 4.95 8.78 -9.00
C GLU A 24 3.72 9.57 -8.56
N SER A 25 3.31 10.51 -9.40
CA SER A 25 2.29 11.51 -9.08
C SER A 25 0.94 10.88 -8.74
N TRP A 26 0.60 9.75 -9.36
CA TRP A 26 -0.66 9.02 -9.14
C TRP A 26 -0.78 8.54 -7.68
N TRP A 27 0.28 7.95 -7.12
CA TRP A 27 0.25 7.38 -5.78
C TRP A 27 0.19 8.47 -4.73
N GLN A 28 1.02 9.51 -4.89
CA GLN A 28 1.00 10.65 -3.97
C GLN A 28 -0.33 11.41 -4.02
N GLU A 29 -1.01 11.42 -5.16
CA GLU A 29 -2.36 11.98 -5.26
C GLU A 29 -3.38 11.15 -4.47
N ILE A 30 -3.33 9.81 -4.57
CA ILE A 30 -4.16 8.89 -3.77
C ILE A 30 -3.79 8.96 -2.28
N LEU A 31 -2.55 9.25 -1.91
CA LEU A 31 -2.14 9.39 -0.51
C LEU A 31 -2.29 10.80 0.03
N SER A 32 -2.67 11.77 -0.80
CA SER A 32 -2.77 13.17 -0.40
C SER A 32 -3.87 13.42 0.64
N PRO A 33 -3.77 14.50 1.43
CA PRO A 33 -4.84 14.93 2.34
C PRO A 33 -6.00 15.65 1.62
N LEU A 34 -6.08 15.58 0.29
CA LEU A 34 -7.15 16.20 -0.47
C LEU A 34 -8.51 15.59 -0.09
N SER A 35 -9.55 16.43 -0.08
CA SER A 35 -10.93 15.95 0.04
C SER A 35 -11.31 15.09 -1.16
N TYR A 36 -12.30 14.20 -0.98
CA TYR A 36 -12.79 13.35 -2.05
C TYR A 36 -13.19 14.14 -3.32
N SER A 37 -13.87 15.28 -3.18
CA SER A 37 -14.28 16.10 -4.34
C SER A 37 -13.08 16.64 -5.13
N GLN A 38 -11.99 17.02 -4.44
CA GLN A 38 -10.75 17.45 -5.08
C GLN A 38 -10.01 16.28 -5.74
N LEU A 39 -9.98 15.12 -5.08
CA LEU A 39 -9.39 13.90 -5.65
C LEU A 39 -10.13 13.48 -6.91
N LYS A 40 -11.46 13.40 -6.85
CA LYS A 40 -12.34 13.09 -7.99
C LYS A 40 -12.07 14.03 -9.17
N SER A 41 -12.06 15.34 -8.90
CA SER A 41 -11.76 16.35 -9.94
C SER A 41 -10.36 16.17 -10.53
N ASN A 42 -9.35 15.80 -9.74
CA ASN A 42 -8.01 15.58 -10.28
C ASN A 42 -7.95 14.36 -11.20
N ILE A 43 -8.58 13.25 -10.82
CA ILE A 43 -8.63 12.02 -11.62
C ILE A 43 -9.34 12.29 -12.95
N GLU A 44 -10.45 13.01 -12.91
CA GLU A 44 -11.23 13.37 -14.11
C GLU A 44 -10.48 14.32 -15.06
N ASN A 45 -9.65 15.23 -14.54
CA ASN A 45 -9.17 16.39 -15.31
C ASN A 45 -7.65 16.50 -15.51
N LYS A 46 -6.80 15.80 -14.75
CA LYS A 46 -5.33 15.93 -14.86
C LYS A 46 -4.68 15.02 -15.92
N GLY A 47 -5.44 14.12 -16.54
CA GLY A 47 -5.01 13.36 -17.71
C GLY A 47 -4.01 12.22 -17.47
N VAL A 48 -3.72 11.86 -16.21
CA VAL A 48 -2.96 10.64 -15.87
C VAL A 48 -3.86 9.42 -16.00
N TRP A 49 -5.10 9.55 -15.53
CA TRP A 49 -6.15 8.56 -15.65
C TRP A 49 -6.97 8.82 -16.91
N TYR A 50 -7.37 7.76 -17.61
CA TYR A 50 -8.22 7.85 -18.79
C TYR A 50 -9.52 7.07 -18.57
N ARG A 51 -10.64 7.53 -19.14
CA ARG A 51 -11.93 6.83 -19.01
C ARG A 51 -11.88 5.48 -19.73
N CYS A 52 -12.36 4.43 -19.07
CA CYS A 52 -12.43 3.09 -19.62
C CYS A 52 -13.77 2.42 -19.31
N GLU A 53 -14.16 1.46 -20.14
CA GLU A 53 -15.34 0.64 -19.89
C GLU A 53 -14.93 -0.56 -19.05
N VAL A 54 -15.42 -0.59 -17.81
CA VAL A 54 -15.29 -1.74 -16.93
C VAL A 54 -16.68 -2.33 -16.71
N ALA A 55 -16.76 -3.64 -16.50
CA ALA A 55 -18.02 -4.32 -16.18
C ALA A 55 -18.52 -3.90 -14.78
N LEU A 56 -19.03 -2.68 -14.68
CA LEU A 56 -19.68 -2.15 -13.49
C LEU A 56 -21.00 -2.89 -13.28
N SER A 57 -21.31 -3.22 -12.02
CA SER A 57 -22.57 -3.89 -11.71
C SER A 57 -23.75 -2.94 -11.91
N ASP A 58 -24.98 -3.46 -12.09
CA ASP A 58 -26.18 -2.62 -12.22
C ASP A 58 -26.43 -1.69 -11.00
N ALA A 59 -25.78 -1.94 -9.87
CA ALA A 59 -25.83 -1.08 -8.67
C ALA A 59 -24.97 0.19 -8.81
N ASP A 60 -24.07 0.26 -9.79
CA ASP A 60 -23.04 1.29 -9.96
C ASP A 60 -23.40 2.31 -11.05
N ARG A 61 -24.70 2.54 -11.32
CA ARG A 61 -25.19 3.40 -12.42
C ARG A 61 -24.68 4.86 -12.40
N HIS A 62 -24.14 5.33 -11.27
CA HIS A 62 -23.55 6.67 -11.15
C HIS A 62 -22.01 6.65 -11.02
N SER A 63 -21.40 5.48 -11.18
CA SER A 63 -19.96 5.31 -11.06
C SER A 63 -19.31 5.48 -12.42
N GLU A 64 -18.24 6.27 -12.47
CA GLU A 64 -17.38 6.38 -13.64
C GLU A 64 -16.09 5.61 -13.40
N ALA A 65 -15.64 4.88 -14.41
CA ALA A 65 -14.42 4.10 -14.33
C ALA A 65 -13.28 4.72 -15.15
N PHE A 66 -12.09 4.65 -14.57
CA PHE A 66 -10.86 5.19 -15.12
C PHE A 66 -9.75 4.15 -15.00
N CYS A 67 -8.89 4.10 -16.01
CA CYS A 67 -7.78 3.16 -16.07
C CYS A 67 -6.45 3.91 -16.09
N LEU A 68 -5.42 3.22 -15.63
CA LEU A 68 -4.03 3.65 -15.63
C LEU A 68 -3.16 2.47 -16.07
N ASP A 69 -2.58 2.62 -17.27
CA ASP A 69 -1.73 1.58 -17.84
C ASP A 69 -0.25 1.84 -17.54
N ASP A 70 0.50 0.74 -17.40
CA ASP A 70 1.97 0.70 -17.35
C ASP A 70 2.60 1.78 -16.45
N PHE A 71 2.12 1.83 -15.20
CA PHE A 71 2.71 2.67 -14.17
C PHE A 71 3.50 1.81 -13.19
N SER A 72 4.43 2.45 -12.50
CA SER A 72 5.25 1.79 -11.49
C SER A 72 4.82 2.18 -10.09
N TYR A 73 4.73 1.21 -9.19
CA TYR A 73 4.81 1.44 -7.76
C TYR A 73 6.20 1.04 -7.30
N TYR A 74 7.07 2.04 -7.09
CA TYR A 74 8.52 1.85 -7.02
C TYR A 74 9.09 1.15 -8.27
N GLN A 75 9.42 -0.13 -8.18
CA GLN A 75 10.03 -0.92 -9.27
C GLN A 75 9.05 -1.93 -9.87
N GLN A 76 7.79 -1.94 -9.43
CA GLN A 76 6.79 -2.93 -9.85
C GLN A 76 5.81 -2.30 -10.83
N HIS A 77 5.72 -2.88 -12.02
CA HIS A 77 4.72 -2.53 -13.01
C HIS A 77 3.38 -3.12 -12.60
N LEU A 78 2.35 -2.27 -12.57
CA LEU A 78 0.99 -2.63 -12.18
C LEU A 78 0.02 -2.11 -13.24
N TYR A 79 -1.17 -2.71 -13.26
CA TYR A 79 -2.32 -2.22 -14.03
C TYR A 79 -3.36 -1.69 -13.07
N GLY A 80 -3.93 -0.52 -13.37
CA GLY A 80 -4.69 0.26 -12.42
C GLY A 80 -6.05 0.59 -12.94
N GLU A 81 -7.03 0.43 -12.07
CA GLU A 81 -8.41 0.84 -12.29
C GLU A 81 -8.85 1.72 -11.11
N ALA A 82 -9.68 2.71 -11.40
CA ALA A 82 -10.33 3.56 -10.41
C ALA A 82 -11.82 3.66 -10.74
N VAL A 83 -12.67 3.35 -9.77
CA VAL A 83 -14.11 3.53 -9.83
C VAL A 83 -14.49 4.68 -8.91
N LEU A 84 -15.03 5.75 -9.49
CA LEU A 84 -15.43 6.96 -8.77
C LEU A 84 -16.93 6.92 -8.48
N GLY A 85 -17.30 6.70 -7.22
CA GLY A 85 -18.69 6.71 -6.76
C GLY A 85 -19.24 8.12 -6.44
N GLU A 86 -20.22 8.16 -5.55
CA GLU A 86 -20.76 9.43 -5.03
C GLU A 86 -19.95 9.98 -3.84
N GLN A 87 -19.42 9.10 -3.00
CA GLN A 87 -18.78 9.47 -1.72
C GLN A 87 -17.40 8.86 -1.54
N ASN A 88 -16.93 8.04 -2.48
CA ASN A 88 -15.63 7.41 -2.39
C ASN A 88 -15.03 7.14 -3.79
N ALA A 89 -13.73 6.91 -3.81
CA ALA A 89 -13.01 6.35 -4.94
C ALA A 89 -12.41 5.02 -4.53
N GLN A 90 -12.64 3.99 -5.33
CA GLN A 90 -12.00 2.70 -5.19
C GLN A 90 -10.94 2.56 -6.27
N PHE A 91 -9.71 2.30 -5.88
CA PHE A 91 -8.60 1.99 -6.77
C PHE A 91 -8.26 0.52 -6.64
N SER A 92 -7.98 -0.13 -7.76
CA SER A 92 -7.60 -1.53 -7.84
C SER A 92 -6.37 -1.66 -8.73
N PHE A 93 -5.28 -2.17 -8.15
CA PHE A 93 -4.01 -2.37 -8.83
C PHE A 93 -3.67 -3.85 -8.88
N LEU A 94 -3.41 -4.35 -10.09
CA LEU A 94 -3.28 -5.77 -10.40
C LEU A 94 -1.87 -6.11 -10.88
N ILE A 95 -1.35 -7.24 -10.39
CA ILE A 95 -0.09 -7.84 -10.84
C ILE A 95 -0.14 -9.36 -10.67
N GLU A 96 0.52 -10.10 -11.55
CA GLU A 96 0.68 -11.55 -11.42
C GLU A 96 1.40 -11.92 -10.12
N TYR A 97 0.96 -13.04 -9.53
CA TYR A 97 1.55 -13.52 -8.29
C TYR A 97 2.99 -14.02 -8.50
N HIS A 98 3.91 -13.34 -7.85
CA HIS A 98 5.23 -13.87 -7.53
C HIS A 98 5.56 -13.53 -6.08
N ARG A 99 6.27 -14.44 -5.40
CA ARG A 99 6.70 -14.23 -4.00
C ARG A 99 7.45 -12.90 -3.82
N GLN A 100 8.31 -12.56 -4.79
CA GLN A 100 9.03 -11.29 -4.76
C GLN A 100 8.07 -10.10 -4.85
N HIS A 101 7.11 -10.13 -5.78
CA HIS A 101 6.12 -9.05 -5.92
C HIS A 101 5.32 -8.82 -4.65
N TRP A 102 4.88 -9.89 -3.99
CA TRP A 102 4.17 -9.80 -2.72
C TRP A 102 5.00 -9.11 -1.65
N ASN A 103 6.24 -9.57 -1.46
CA ASN A 103 7.15 -9.00 -0.46
C ASN A 103 7.45 -7.54 -0.75
N ASP A 104 7.69 -7.19 -2.01
CA ASP A 104 7.99 -5.82 -2.42
C ASP A 104 6.79 -4.90 -2.15
N LEU A 105 5.56 -5.32 -2.45
CA LEU A 105 4.34 -4.55 -2.14
C LEU A 105 4.16 -4.34 -0.63
N VAL A 106 4.34 -5.39 0.18
CA VAL A 106 4.29 -5.29 1.65
C VAL A 106 5.35 -4.31 2.17
N LEU A 107 6.57 -4.36 1.64
CA LEU A 107 7.65 -3.46 2.04
C LEU A 107 7.38 -2.02 1.58
N ASN A 108 6.84 -1.83 0.38
CA ASN A 108 6.54 -0.51 -0.18
C ASN A 108 5.44 0.19 0.62
N LEU A 109 4.38 -0.53 1.01
CA LEU A 109 3.35 0.01 1.92
C LEU A 109 3.98 0.48 3.23
N ARG A 110 4.89 -0.31 3.83
CA ARG A 110 5.60 0.10 5.05
C ARG A 110 6.47 1.33 4.83
N LYS A 111 7.17 1.43 3.69
CA LYS A 111 7.98 2.62 3.35
C LYS A 111 7.11 3.87 3.23
N ASP A 112 5.89 3.73 2.75
CA ASP A 112 4.90 4.82 2.63
C ASP A 112 4.15 5.12 3.94
N GLY A 113 4.58 4.52 5.07
CA GLY A 113 4.05 4.84 6.40
C GLY A 113 2.75 4.11 6.75
N PHE A 114 2.42 3.04 6.03
CA PHE A 114 1.32 2.16 6.40
C PHE A 114 1.71 1.16 7.48
N VAL A 115 0.75 0.87 8.34
CA VAL A 115 0.86 -0.16 9.37
C VAL A 115 -0.25 -1.20 9.19
N LEU A 116 0.08 -2.44 9.50
CA LEU A 116 -0.84 -3.56 9.35
C LEU A 116 -1.90 -3.48 10.45
N ARG A 117 -3.17 -3.43 10.05
CA ARG A 117 -4.31 -3.35 10.97
C ARG A 117 -4.94 -4.72 11.20
N LYS A 118 -5.05 -5.53 10.15
CA LYS A 118 -5.65 -6.85 10.20
C LYS A 118 -5.07 -7.72 9.11
N LEU A 119 -5.01 -9.02 9.37
CA LEU A 119 -4.60 -10.01 8.39
C LEU A 119 -5.52 -11.23 8.46
N THR A 120 -5.83 -11.78 7.29
CA THR A 120 -6.56 -13.04 7.13
C THR A 120 -5.76 -13.94 6.20
N ILE A 121 -5.41 -15.15 6.65
CA ILE A 121 -4.63 -16.10 5.85
C ILE A 121 -5.26 -17.48 6.00
N ALA A 122 -5.64 -18.10 4.89
CA ALA A 122 -6.29 -19.42 4.88
C ALA A 122 -7.48 -19.55 5.86
N GLY A 123 -8.25 -18.46 6.01
CA GLY A 123 -9.40 -18.37 6.93
C GLY A 123 -9.08 -18.04 8.39
N GLU A 124 -7.81 -18.05 8.81
CA GLU A 124 -7.40 -17.56 10.13
C GLU A 124 -7.21 -16.05 10.11
N GLN A 125 -7.83 -15.36 11.07
CA GLN A 125 -7.86 -13.89 11.14
C GLN A 125 -7.18 -13.40 12.42
N LEU A 126 -6.39 -12.33 12.31
CA LEU A 126 -5.86 -11.56 13.42
C LEU A 126 -6.18 -10.08 13.20
N ASP A 127 -6.91 -9.47 14.14
CA ASP A 127 -7.10 -8.02 14.23
C ASP A 127 -6.05 -7.45 15.19
N VAL A 128 -5.09 -6.71 14.65
CA VAL A 128 -3.94 -6.19 15.40
C VAL A 128 -4.39 -5.12 16.40
N VAL A 129 -5.36 -4.29 16.03
CA VAL A 129 -5.88 -3.22 16.90
C VAL A 129 -6.62 -3.82 18.09
N GLU A 130 -7.42 -4.86 17.86
CA GLU A 130 -8.13 -5.55 18.93
C GLU A 130 -7.16 -6.34 19.83
N ALA A 131 -6.19 -7.05 19.26
CA ALA A 131 -5.20 -7.81 20.02
C ALA A 131 -4.38 -6.91 20.97
N LEU A 132 -3.98 -5.73 20.51
CA LEU A 132 -3.24 -4.75 21.31
C LEU A 132 -4.02 -4.16 22.49
N LYS A 133 -5.36 -4.34 22.56
CA LYS A 133 -6.15 -3.93 23.74
C LYS A 133 -5.93 -4.85 24.94
N SER A 134 -5.50 -6.09 24.70
CA SER A 134 -5.41 -7.13 25.73
C SER A 134 -4.03 -7.78 25.85
N GLN A 135 -3.15 -7.57 24.88
CA GLN A 135 -1.81 -8.14 24.82
C GLN A 135 -0.72 -7.06 24.69
N SER A 136 0.53 -7.40 25.02
CA SER A 136 1.67 -6.49 24.77
C SER A 136 2.02 -6.42 23.28
N SER A 137 2.68 -5.35 22.86
CA SER A 137 3.15 -5.19 21.47
C SER A 137 4.00 -6.35 20.98
N GLU A 138 4.87 -6.89 21.83
CA GLU A 138 5.77 -7.99 21.49
C GLU A 138 5.02 -9.32 21.28
N ALA A 139 3.96 -9.54 22.08
CA ALA A 139 3.11 -10.71 21.92
C ALA A 139 2.33 -10.66 20.60
N VAL A 140 1.73 -9.50 20.29
CA VAL A 140 0.99 -9.31 19.03
C VAL A 140 1.92 -9.38 17.82
N ASP A 141 3.10 -8.77 17.87
CA ASP A 141 4.09 -8.85 16.78
C ASP A 141 4.50 -10.31 16.51
N ARG A 142 4.73 -11.09 17.57
CA ARG A 142 4.99 -12.53 17.45
C ARG A 142 3.83 -13.26 16.79
N GLU A 143 2.59 -13.00 17.18
CA GLU A 143 1.41 -13.62 16.57
C GLU A 143 1.30 -13.29 15.07
N VAL A 144 1.51 -12.03 14.69
CA VAL A 144 1.53 -11.59 13.29
C VAL A 144 2.60 -12.34 12.49
N ILE A 145 3.84 -12.40 13.00
CA ILE A 145 4.94 -13.11 12.34
C ILE A 145 4.62 -14.60 12.20
N MET A 146 4.07 -15.22 13.24
CA MET A 146 3.70 -16.64 13.20
C MET A 146 2.62 -16.90 12.15
N LEU A 147 1.57 -16.09 12.09
CA LEU A 147 0.48 -16.24 11.12
C LEU A 147 0.97 -16.01 9.68
N MET A 148 1.77 -14.97 9.45
CA MET A 148 2.37 -14.70 8.13
C MET A 148 3.28 -15.82 7.62
N ASN A 149 3.93 -16.58 8.50
CA ASN A 149 4.87 -17.64 8.11
C ASN A 149 4.30 -19.06 8.20
N ARG A 150 3.10 -19.24 8.78
CA ARG A 150 2.48 -20.56 8.99
C ARG A 150 2.07 -21.25 7.70
N TYR A 151 1.54 -20.49 6.75
CA TYR A 151 0.90 -21.02 5.55
C TYR A 151 1.80 -20.94 4.31
N PRO A 152 1.56 -21.79 3.30
CA PRO A 152 2.17 -21.65 1.97
C PRO A 152 2.01 -20.24 1.43
N GLN A 153 2.96 -19.82 0.59
CA GLN A 153 3.03 -18.44 0.12
C GLN A 153 1.91 -18.10 -0.87
N ASP A 154 1.44 -19.10 -1.60
CA ASP A 154 0.31 -19.10 -2.54
C ASP A 154 -1.05 -19.33 -1.86
N ALA A 155 -1.09 -19.54 -0.54
CA ALA A 155 -2.37 -19.60 0.17
C ALA A 155 -3.11 -18.27 0.05
N PHE A 156 -4.44 -18.30 0.04
CA PHE A 156 -5.27 -17.10 0.06
C PHE A 156 -4.94 -16.20 1.26
N ARG A 157 -4.69 -14.90 1.01
CA ARG A 157 -4.33 -13.91 2.04
C ARG A 157 -4.95 -12.56 1.75
N ILE A 158 -5.37 -11.87 2.81
CA ILE A 158 -5.76 -10.47 2.80
C ILE A 158 -5.02 -9.77 3.93
N LEU A 159 -4.29 -8.70 3.61
CA LEU A 159 -3.66 -7.80 4.56
C LEU A 159 -4.32 -6.42 4.45
N GLU A 160 -4.90 -5.96 5.56
CA GLU A 160 -5.53 -4.65 5.66
C GLU A 160 -4.59 -3.66 6.36
N TRP A 161 -4.40 -2.50 5.74
CA TRP A 161 -3.43 -1.49 6.13
C TRP A 161 -4.11 -0.13 6.29
N THR A 162 -3.54 0.69 7.16
CA THR A 162 -3.97 2.07 7.41
C THR A 162 -2.76 2.98 7.61
N PRO A 163 -2.85 4.28 7.34
CA PRO A 163 -1.81 5.23 7.71
C PRO A 163 -1.49 5.14 9.21
N ALA A 164 -0.20 5.17 9.58
CA ALA A 164 0.25 5.00 10.97
C ALA A 164 -0.38 5.99 11.96
N ASN A 165 -0.54 7.25 11.54
CA ASN A 165 -1.18 8.32 12.32
C ASN A 165 -2.69 8.08 12.55
N GLU A 166 -3.29 7.16 11.82
CA GLU A 166 -4.72 6.82 11.87
C GLU A 166 -4.95 5.40 12.38
N PHE A 167 -3.91 4.73 12.91
CA PHE A 167 -3.96 3.33 13.31
C PHE A 167 -5.10 2.98 14.28
N MET A 168 -5.40 3.87 15.23
CA MET A 168 -6.47 3.70 16.21
C MET A 168 -7.81 4.32 15.76
N SER A 169 -7.86 4.96 14.59
CA SER A 169 -9.08 5.57 14.08
C SER A 169 -10.11 4.49 13.71
N SER A 170 -11.39 4.77 14.00
CA SER A 170 -12.53 4.00 13.49
C SER A 170 -12.90 4.36 12.06
N SER A 171 -12.42 5.52 11.57
CA SER A 171 -12.76 6.08 10.26
C SER A 171 -11.50 6.70 9.67
N PRO A 172 -10.54 5.89 9.21
CA PRO A 172 -9.36 6.40 8.53
C PRO A 172 -9.77 7.06 7.21
N ARG A 173 -8.99 8.04 6.75
CA ARG A 173 -9.22 8.76 5.49
C ARG A 173 -9.12 7.84 4.26
N LEU A 174 -8.40 6.74 4.42
CA LEU A 174 -8.24 5.74 3.40
C LEU A 174 -8.00 4.37 4.01
N HIS A 175 -8.42 3.35 3.28
CA HIS A 175 -8.15 1.95 3.62
C HIS A 175 -7.39 1.31 2.47
N VAL A 176 -6.36 0.53 2.79
CA VAL A 176 -5.60 -0.23 1.79
C VAL A 176 -5.72 -1.71 2.09
N SER A 177 -6.08 -2.52 1.10
CA SER A 177 -6.08 -3.97 1.23
C SER A 177 -5.16 -4.58 0.18
N LEU A 178 -4.25 -5.45 0.63
CA LEU A 178 -3.42 -6.27 -0.24
C LEU A 178 -3.93 -7.72 -0.19
N HIS A 179 -4.47 -8.19 -1.30
CA HIS A 179 -5.07 -9.51 -1.46
C HIS A 179 -4.23 -10.37 -2.42
N SER A 180 -4.17 -11.67 -2.15
CA SER A 180 -3.60 -12.67 -3.06
C SER A 180 -4.34 -13.97 -2.92
N ASP A 181 -4.66 -14.61 -4.05
CA ASP A 181 -5.25 -15.96 -4.14
C ASP A 181 -4.23 -17.04 -4.56
N GLY A 182 -3.00 -16.62 -4.89
CA GLY A 182 -1.92 -17.50 -5.35
C GLY A 182 -1.65 -17.38 -6.85
N ASP A 183 -2.60 -16.81 -7.60
CA ASP A 183 -2.48 -16.55 -9.04
C ASP A 183 -2.24 -15.07 -9.31
N MET A 184 -2.96 -14.19 -8.60
CA MET A 184 -2.89 -12.74 -8.74
C MET A 184 -2.72 -12.05 -7.39
N ILE A 185 -2.08 -10.87 -7.43
CA ILE A 185 -2.05 -9.93 -6.30
C ILE A 185 -2.89 -8.71 -6.67
N GLN A 186 -3.74 -8.30 -5.74
CA GLN A 186 -4.58 -7.12 -5.86
C GLN A 186 -4.28 -6.15 -4.72
N LEU A 187 -3.79 -4.95 -5.05
CA LEU A 187 -3.66 -3.85 -4.11
C LEU A 187 -4.87 -2.92 -4.33
N ASN A 188 -5.80 -2.90 -3.38
CA ASN A 188 -6.94 -2.00 -3.43
C ASN A 188 -6.78 -0.84 -2.45
N VAL A 189 -7.23 0.34 -2.85
CA VAL A 189 -7.30 1.53 -2.00
C VAL A 189 -8.71 2.10 -2.06
N ILE A 190 -9.32 2.34 -0.90
CA ILE A 190 -10.60 3.06 -0.81
C ILE A 190 -10.32 4.42 -0.19
N ARG A 191 -10.69 5.49 -0.90
CA ARG A 191 -10.61 6.89 -0.47
C ARG A 191 -12.01 7.42 -0.19
N PHE A 192 -12.23 7.95 1.01
CA PHE A 192 -13.48 8.60 1.42
C PHE A 192 -13.39 10.12 1.36
#